data_AF-A0A830EDV6-F1
#
_entry.id   AF-A0A830EDV6-F1
#
_cell.length_a   1.000
_cell.length_b   1.000
_cell.length_c   1.000
_cell.angle_alpha   90.00
_cell.angle_beta   90.00
_cell.angle_gamma   90.00
#
_symmetry.space_group_name_H-M   'P 1'
#
loop_
_entity.id
_entity.type
_entity.pdbx_description
1 polymer ?
#
loop_
_entity_poly.entity_id
_entity_poly.type
_entity_poly.pdbx_seq_one_letter_code
_entity_poly.pdbx_strand_id
1 'polypeptide(L)'
;MGRGIKTNGLPYRTRVYINNQVLIPSSIIKALGIEKSLFVNVVIRHGNSVIRINRVKLLRNRRALSRQFTIPREIRETFNIMPLDEIEIMHIEPIESGGHYVGSAPRN
;
A
#
# COMPACT_ATOMS: atom_id res chain seq x y z
N MET A 1 18.29 -9.29 21.20
CA MET A 1 17.27 -10.23 20.69
C MET A 1 16.56 -9.58 19.51
N GLY A 2 17.04 -9.84 18.29
CA GLY A 2 16.45 -9.25 17.09
C GLY A 2 15.14 -9.94 16.75
N ARG A 3 14.00 -9.26 16.92
CA ARG A 3 12.76 -9.68 16.27
C ARG A 3 13.03 -9.61 14.78
N GLY A 4 13.14 -10.77 14.13
CA GLY A 4 13.23 -10.86 12.68
C GLY A 4 12.04 -10.13 12.08
N ILE A 5 12.28 -8.96 11.52
CA ILE A 5 11.30 -8.24 10.71
C ILE A 5 11.05 -9.20 9.55
N LYS A 6 9.85 -9.80 9.48
CA LYS A 6 9.41 -10.46 8.26
C LYS A 6 9.34 -9.36 7.20
N THR A 7 10.42 -9.17 6.46
CA THR A 7 10.48 -8.24 5.35
C THR A 7 9.61 -8.86 4.27
N ASN A 8 8.32 -8.51 4.26
CA ASN A 8 7.34 -8.92 3.26
C ASN A 8 7.64 -8.33 1.86
N GLY A 9 8.92 -8.16 1.51
CA GLY A 9 9.40 -7.44 0.33
C GLY A 9 9.33 -5.92 0.46
N LEU A 10 9.18 -5.37 1.67
CA LEU A 10 9.26 -3.93 1.95
C LEU A 10 10.59 -3.60 2.63
N PRO A 11 11.22 -2.45 2.32
CA PRO A 11 10.80 -1.51 1.28
C PRO A 11 11.11 -2.01 -0.14
N TYR A 12 10.41 -1.45 -1.15
CA TYR A 12 10.75 -1.69 -2.55
C TYR A 12 10.60 -0.42 -3.39
N ARG A 13 11.39 -0.32 -4.46
CA ARG A 13 11.32 0.78 -5.42
C ARG A 13 10.40 0.45 -6.58
N THR A 14 9.69 1.46 -7.05
CA THR A 14 8.80 1.35 -8.20
C THR A 14 8.66 2.69 -8.90
N ARG A 15 8.27 2.66 -10.17
CA ARG A 15 8.01 3.85 -10.97
C ARG A 15 6.56 4.29 -10.86
N VAL A 16 6.33 5.59 -10.84
CA VAL A 16 4.99 6.19 -11.03
C VAL A 16 4.62 6.09 -12.51
N TYR A 17 3.46 5.52 -12.82
CA TYR A 17 2.97 5.42 -14.20
C TYR A 17 2.44 6.75 -14.74
N ILE A 18 2.31 6.82 -16.07
CA ILE A 18 1.81 8.01 -16.79
C ILE A 18 0.46 8.49 -16.25
N ASN A 19 -0.38 7.57 -15.78
CA ASN A 19 -1.68 7.84 -15.18
C ASN A 19 -1.62 8.12 -13.67
N ASN A 20 -0.44 8.44 -13.11
CA ASN A 20 -0.20 8.70 -11.69
C ASN A 20 -0.47 7.51 -10.76
N GLN A 21 -0.49 6.30 -11.32
CA GLN A 21 -0.69 5.08 -10.54
C GLN A 21 0.64 4.41 -10.20
N VAL A 22 0.60 3.65 -9.12
CA VAL A 22 1.73 2.90 -8.61
C VAL A 22 1.32 1.44 -8.47
N LEU A 23 2.17 0.53 -8.95
CA LEU A 23 1.96 -0.90 -8.85
C LEU A 23 2.40 -1.45 -7.48
N ILE A 24 1.55 -2.28 -6.91
CA ILE A 24 1.87 -3.19 -5.81
C ILE A 24 1.96 -4.61 -6.38
N PRO A 25 3.16 -5.22 -6.40
CA PRO A 25 3.34 -6.56 -6.93
C PRO A 25 2.49 -7.60 -6.20
N SER A 26 2.07 -8.64 -6.94
CA SER A 26 1.28 -9.75 -6.38
C SER A 26 1.96 -10.43 -5.18
N SER A 27 3.29 -10.48 -5.15
CA SER A 27 4.07 -11.02 -4.03
C SER A 27 3.86 -10.22 -2.75
N ILE A 28 3.87 -8.89 -2.84
CA ILE A 28 3.61 -7.99 -1.71
C ILE A 28 2.16 -8.11 -1.23
N ILE A 29 1.20 -8.15 -2.16
CA ILE A 29 -0.22 -8.35 -1.82
C ILE A 29 -0.44 -9.62 -1.02
N LYS A 30 0.16 -10.75 -1.45
CA LYS A 30 0.08 -12.04 -0.75
C LYS A 30 0.81 -12.02 0.59
N ALA A 31 2.02 -11.46 0.62
CA ALA A 31 2.83 -11.43 1.85
C ALA A 31 2.14 -10.61 2.96
N LEU A 32 1.39 -9.57 2.59
CA LEU A 32 0.63 -8.74 3.52
C LEU A 32 -0.78 -9.27 3.81
N GLY A 33 -1.27 -10.29 3.09
CA GLY A 33 -2.61 -10.84 3.29
C GLY A 33 -3.74 -9.86 2.95
N ILE A 34 -3.51 -8.94 2.01
CA ILE A 34 -4.44 -7.86 1.66
C ILE A 34 -5.19 -8.11 0.34
N GLU A 35 -5.32 -9.36 -0.08
CA GLU A 35 -5.96 -9.75 -1.34
C GLU A 35 -7.41 -9.25 -1.45
N LYS A 36 -8.11 -9.19 -0.31
CA LYS A 36 -9.51 -8.77 -0.21
C LYS A 36 -9.67 -7.32 0.22
N SER A 37 -8.58 -6.62 0.59
CA SER A 37 -8.65 -5.23 1.02
C SER A 37 -9.01 -4.31 -0.15
N LEU A 38 -9.93 -3.38 0.10
CA LEU A 38 -10.32 -2.35 -0.87
C LEU A 38 -9.49 -1.07 -0.72
N PHE A 39 -9.03 -0.80 0.50
CA PHE A 39 -8.28 0.40 0.85
C PHE A 39 -7.07 0.04 1.72
N VAL A 40 -6.01 0.82 1.56
CA VAL A 40 -4.79 0.74 2.38
C VAL A 40 -4.32 2.14 2.75
N ASN A 41 -3.57 2.24 3.84
CA ASN A 41 -2.65 3.36 4.06
C ASN A 41 -1.30 2.97 3.48
N VAL A 42 -0.62 3.91 2.82
CA VAL A 42 0.71 3.68 2.24
C VAL A 42 1.65 4.75 2.74
N VAL A 43 2.87 4.36 3.08
CA VAL A 43 3.98 5.29 3.31
C VAL A 43 4.94 5.16 2.15
N ILE A 44 5.18 6.26 1.44
CA ILE A 44 6.12 6.33 0.33
C ILE A 44 7.27 7.29 0.67
N ARG A 45 8.42 7.08 0.05
CA ARG A 45 9.53 8.03 0.04
C ARG A 45 9.77 8.53 -1.39
N HIS A 46 9.85 9.84 -1.54
CA HIS A 46 10.21 10.52 -2.78
C HIS A 46 11.27 11.57 -2.48
N GLY A 47 12.47 11.41 -3.05
CA GLY A 47 13.63 12.21 -2.65
C GLY A 47 13.90 12.11 -1.14
N ASN A 48 13.85 13.25 -0.47
CA ASN A 48 14.05 13.38 0.99
C ASN A 48 12.75 13.39 1.80
N SER A 49 11.60 13.25 1.13
CA SER A 49 10.29 13.34 1.77
C SER A 49 9.73 11.96 2.06
N VAL A 50 9.26 11.74 3.30
CA VAL A 50 8.48 10.57 3.70
C VAL A 50 7.02 10.99 3.83
N ILE A 51 6.15 10.34 3.06
CA ILE A 51 4.79 10.80 2.82
C ILE A 51 3.82 9.67 3.18
N ARG A 52 2.91 9.94 4.13
CA ARG A 52 1.82 9.02 4.47
C ARG A 52 0.57 9.39 3.68
N ILE A 53 0.09 8.44 2.88
CA ILE A 53 -1.13 8.58 2.09
C ILE A 53 -2.18 7.63 2.69
N ASN A 54 -3.22 8.22 3.28
CA ASN A 54 -4.26 7.46 3.96
C ASN A 54 -5.39 7.07 3.00
N ARG A 55 -6.00 5.90 3.22
CA ARG A 55 -7.20 5.44 2.49
C ARG A 55 -7.10 5.48 0.96
N VAL A 56 -5.96 5.06 0.39
CA VAL A 56 -5.89 4.88 -1.07
C VAL A 56 -6.65 3.63 -1.49
N LYS A 57 -7.39 3.74 -2.60
CA LYS A 57 -8.14 2.62 -3.17
C LYS A 57 -7.21 1.69 -3.93
N LEU A 58 -7.30 0.39 -3.64
CA LEU A 58 -6.62 -0.65 -4.41
C LEU A 58 -7.43 -1.00 -5.65
N LEU A 59 -6.97 -0.53 -6.80
CA LEU A 59 -7.51 -0.85 -8.12
C LEU A 59 -7.22 -2.32 -8.45
N ARG A 60 -8.29 -3.05 -8.80
CA ARG A 60 -8.23 -4.48 -9.11
C ARG A 60 -7.89 -4.70 -10.58
N ASN A 61 -6.88 -5.52 -10.82
CA ASN A 61 -6.72 -6.16 -12.12
C ASN A 61 -7.57 -7.44 -12.17
N ARG A 62 -8.37 -7.65 -13.23
CA ARG A 62 -9.20 -8.86 -13.39
C ARG A 62 -8.36 -10.13 -13.59
N ARG A 63 -7.17 -10.01 -14.17
CA ARG A 63 -6.31 -11.12 -14.60
C ARG A 63 -5.09 -11.36 -13.68
N ALA A 64 -4.85 -10.50 -12.69
CA ALA A 64 -3.69 -10.58 -11.82
C ALA A 64 -4.01 -10.15 -10.38
N LEU A 65 -3.29 -10.71 -9.41
CA LEU A 65 -3.42 -10.36 -7.99
C LEU A 65 -2.76 -9.02 -7.63
N SER A 66 -1.85 -8.54 -8.46
CA SER A 66 -1.24 -7.22 -8.34
C SER A 66 -2.30 -6.14 -8.26
N ARG A 67 -2.07 -5.13 -7.43
CA ARG A 67 -2.96 -3.98 -7.29
C ARG A 67 -2.26 -2.72 -7.72
N GLN A 68 -3.05 -1.71 -8.04
CA GLN A 68 -2.54 -0.37 -8.27
C GLN A 68 -3.26 0.61 -7.36
N PHE A 69 -2.62 1.72 -7.03
CA PHE A 69 -3.29 2.85 -6.40
C PHE A 69 -2.86 4.13 -7.10
N THR A 70 -3.73 5.13 -7.09
CA THR A 70 -3.43 6.46 -7.63
C THR A 70 -2.85 7.33 -6.52
N ILE A 71 -1.77 8.06 -6.81
CA ILE A 71 -1.27 9.10 -5.89
C ILE A 71 -2.22 10.30 -5.99
N PRO A 72 -2.85 10.74 -4.88
CA PRO A 72 -3.78 11.87 -4.88
C PRO A 72 -3.13 13.14 -5.44
N ARG A 73 -3.94 13.99 -6.08
CA ARG A 73 -3.45 15.17 -6.80
C ARG A 73 -2.73 16.13 -5.85
N GLU A 74 -3.33 16.37 -4.70
CA GLU A 74 -2.82 17.23 -3.64
C GLU A 74 -1.44 16.77 -3.14
N ILE A 75 -1.21 15.44 -3.05
CA ILE A 75 0.08 14.89 -2.67
C ILE A 75 1.10 15.09 -3.80
N ARG A 76 0.72 14.82 -5.06
CA ARG A 76 1.62 15.00 -6.20
C ARG A 76 2.08 16.45 -6.35
N GLU A 77 1.15 17.39 -6.24
CA GLU A 77 1.45 18.82 -6.37
C GLU A 77 2.30 19.31 -5.18
N THR A 78 1.98 18.89 -3.96
CA THR A 78 2.72 19.30 -2.75
C THR A 78 4.16 18.80 -2.75
N PHE A 79 4.39 17.57 -3.21
CA PHE A 79 5.71 16.91 -3.17
C PHE A 79 6.38 16.81 -4.53
N ASN A 80 5.84 17.52 -5.54
CA ASN A 80 6.31 17.55 -6.92
C ASN A 80 6.56 16.15 -7.50
N ILE A 81 5.65 15.20 -7.26
CA ILE A 81 5.74 13.83 -7.78
C ILE A 81 5.17 13.81 -9.19
N MET A 82 6.04 13.53 -10.16
CA MET A 82 5.71 13.49 -11.58
C MET A 82 5.52 12.06 -12.07
N PRO A 83 4.78 11.87 -13.18
CA PRO A 83 4.83 10.63 -13.91
C PRO A 83 6.26 10.24 -14.25
N LEU A 84 6.54 8.94 -14.22
CA LEU A 84 7.86 8.36 -14.48
C LEU A 84 8.91 8.61 -13.39
N ASP A 85 8.56 9.25 -12.26
CA ASP A 85 9.44 9.32 -11.10
C ASP A 85 9.60 7.94 -10.44
N GLU A 86 10.76 7.73 -9.83
CA GLU A 86 11.01 6.59 -8.95
C GLU A 86 10.63 6.95 -7.51
N ILE A 87 9.84 6.10 -6.88
CA ILE A 87 9.50 6.20 -5.46
C ILE A 87 9.84 4.90 -4.74
N GLU A 88 9.99 4.98 -3.42
CA GLU A 88 10.14 3.81 -2.58
C GLU A 88 8.89 3.61 -1.72
N ILE A 89 8.29 2.42 -1.79
CA ILE A 89 7.20 2.02 -0.91
C ILE A 89 7.81 1.50 0.37
N MET A 90 7.58 2.20 1.47
CA MET A 90 8.17 1.92 2.77
C MET A 90 7.25 1.01 3.60
N HIS A 91 5.95 1.34 3.65
CA HIS A 91 4.94 0.59 4.40
C HIS A 91 3.60 0.57 3.69
N ILE A 92 2.85 -0.52 3.89
CA ILE A 92 1.47 -0.68 3.43
C ILE A 92 0.67 -1.29 4.58
N GLU A 93 -0.42 -0.65 4.98
CA GLU A 93 -1.29 -1.10 6.06
C GLU A 93 -2.72 -1.25 5.52
N PRO A 94 -3.36 -2.43 5.61
CA PRO A 94 -4.77 -2.57 5.26
C PRO A 94 -5.63 -1.73 6.19
N ILE A 95 -6.63 -1.06 5.61
CA ILE A 95 -7.73 -0.52 6.40
C ILE A 95 -8.75 -1.64 6.47
N GLU A 96 -8.92 -2.22 7.65
CA GLU A 96 -9.88 -3.29 7.86
C GLU A 96 -11.25 -2.88 7.32
N SER A 97 -11.72 -3.59 6.31
CA SER A 97 -13.15 -3.69 6.07
C SER A 97 -13.62 -4.77 7.03
N GLY A 98 -14.20 -4.35 8.16
CA GLY A 98 -14.53 -5.20 9.31
C GLY A 98 -15.20 -6.52 8.92
N GLY A 99 -14.78 -7.60 9.59
CA GLY A 99 -15.36 -8.93 9.42
C GLY A 99 -14.63 -10.11 10.07
N HIS A 100 -13.96 -9.92 11.20
CA HIS A 100 -13.74 -11.01 12.17
C HIS A 100 -14.42 -10.61 13.48
N TYR A 101 -15.69 -10.97 13.64
CA TYR A 101 -16.29 -11.04 14.97
C TYR A 101 -15.65 -12.22 15.71
N VAL A 102 -14.59 -11.95 16.46
CA VAL A 102 -14.20 -12.77 17.61
C VAL A 102 -14.70 -12.11 18.88
N GLY A 103 -16.03 -11.96 18.94
CA GLY A 103 -16.74 -11.73 20.20
C GLY A 103 -17.08 -13.08 20.80
N SER A 104 -16.10 -13.78 21.37
CA SER A 104 -16.41 -14.78 22.38
C SER A 104 -17.00 -14.03 23.58
N ALA A 105 -18.32 -14.05 23.70
CA ALA A 105 -19.01 -13.60 24.90
C ALA A 105 -18.42 -14.35 26.11
N PRO A 106 -18.10 -13.66 27.22
CA PRO A 106 -17.79 -14.36 28.46
C PRO A 106 -19.06 -15.11 28.88
N ARG A 107 -18.95 -16.44 28.96
CA ARG A 107 -19.93 -17.26 29.66
C ARG A 107 -19.92 -16.80 31.12
N ASN A 108 -21.06 -16.31 31.59
CA ASN A 108 -21.36 -16.23 33.01
C ASN A 108 -22.34 -17.36 33.34
#